data_AF-A0A183IPU3-F1
#
_entry.id   AF-A0A183IPU3-F1
#
_cell.length_a   1.000
_cell.length_b   1.000
_cell.length_c   1.000
_cell.angle_alpha   90.00
_cell.angle_beta   90.00
_cell.angle_gamma   90.00
#
_symmetry.space_group_name_H-M   'P 1'
#
loop_
_entity.id
_entity.type
_entity.pdbx_description
1 polymer ?
#
loop_
_entity_poly.entity_id
_entity_poly.type
_entity_poly.pdbx_seq_one_letter_code
_entity_poly.pdbx_strand_id
1 'polypeptide(L)'
;MMLAVNEEAVRKIGDILSDKSAPLKKRFRALFTLRTIGGCLAIDLIAKNFTDSSALLKHELAYCLGQMRDTFALPTLRDVLSDETQETIVRHEAGEAIGAIGDSSQMEFLEKYRNSSIQTIAETCELACQRLQWWAAVDEEERQLAENVYDSVDPAPSEVSDCIKENVCSLERTLLDEKAQLWNRYRALFALRNIASDEAILSISKGMNLFWESLKLVKYNQWYASFLNDSR
;
A
#
# COMPACT_ATOMS: atom_id res chain seq x y z
N MET A 1 19.62 -4.11 22.91
CA MET A 1 18.77 -3.50 23.95
C MET A 1 17.85 -2.52 23.26
N MET A 2 16.62 -2.93 22.92
CA MET A 2 15.60 -1.99 22.42
C MET A 2 15.31 -0.99 23.54
N LEU A 3 15.48 0.31 23.28
CA LEU A 3 15.02 1.34 24.19
C LEU A 3 13.49 1.25 24.23
N ALA A 4 12.93 0.80 25.35
CA ALA A 4 11.49 0.81 25.54
C ALA A 4 11.02 2.27 25.52
N VAL A 5 10.32 2.67 24.46
CA VAL A 5 9.72 4.00 24.36
C VAL A 5 8.63 4.09 25.43
N ASN A 6 8.66 5.15 26.23
CA ASN A 6 7.67 5.39 27.28
C ASN A 6 6.25 5.44 26.67
N GLU A 7 5.32 4.59 27.13
CA GLU A 7 3.93 4.56 26.66
C GLU A 7 3.24 5.92 26.73
N GLU A 8 3.52 6.73 27.75
CA GLU A 8 2.96 8.07 27.88
C GLU A 8 3.41 8.99 26.73
N ALA A 9 4.64 8.82 26.26
CA ALA A 9 5.12 9.55 25.09
C ALA A 9 4.40 9.07 23.81
N VAL A 10 4.17 7.76 23.67
CA VAL A 10 3.41 7.19 22.55
C VAL A 10 1.98 7.73 22.52
N ARG A 11 1.30 7.80 23.68
CA ARG A 11 -0.04 8.37 23.81
C ARG A 11 -0.10 9.83 23.37
N LYS A 12 0.86 10.66 23.78
CA LYS A 12 0.96 12.07 23.33
C LYS A 12 1.10 12.21 21.81
N ILE A 13 1.82 11.29 21.17
CA ILE A 13 1.91 11.27 19.70
C ILE A 13 0.55 10.88 19.10
N GLY A 14 -0.12 9.88 19.67
CA GLY A 14 -1.49 9.50 19.31
C GLY A 14 -2.52 10.63 19.49
N ASP A 15 -2.33 11.52 20.47
CA ASP A 15 -3.18 12.70 20.67
C ASP A 15 -2.98 13.71 19.53
N ILE A 16 -1.73 13.91 19.09
CA ILE A 16 -1.44 14.76 17.91
C ILE A 16 -2.07 14.18 16.65
N LEU A 17 -2.04 12.86 16.46
CA LEU A 17 -2.69 12.21 15.32
C LEU A 17 -4.21 12.44 15.34
N SER A 18 -4.83 12.39 16.51
CA SER A 18 -6.28 12.57 16.70
C SER A 18 -6.74 14.02 16.77
N ASP A 19 -5.83 14.99 16.83
CA ASP A 19 -6.17 16.41 16.88
C ASP A 19 -6.70 16.90 15.52
N LYS A 20 -8.02 16.94 15.37
CA LYS A 20 -8.70 17.43 14.15
C LYS A 20 -8.47 18.92 13.88
N SER A 21 -7.97 19.68 14.85
CA SER A 21 -7.60 21.10 14.66
C SER A 21 -6.15 21.27 14.19
N ALA A 22 -5.32 20.24 14.32
CA ALA A 22 -3.94 20.27 13.86
C ALA A 22 -3.87 20.20 12.32
N PRO A 23 -2.91 20.92 11.69
CA PRO A 23 -2.65 20.77 10.26
C PRO A 23 -2.32 19.32 9.89
N LEU A 24 -2.80 18.87 8.74
CA LEU A 24 -2.66 17.47 8.30
C LEU A 24 -1.19 17.00 8.27
N LYS A 25 -0.26 17.88 7.85
CA LYS A 25 1.19 17.63 7.91
C LYS A 25 1.71 17.28 9.30
N LYS A 26 1.16 17.89 10.36
CA LYS A 26 1.55 17.58 11.75
C LYS A 26 1.00 16.20 12.17
N ARG A 27 -0.24 15.90 11.75
CA ARG A 27 -0.88 14.60 11.98
C ARG A 27 -0.14 13.47 11.27
N PHE A 28 0.30 13.67 10.03
CA PHE A 28 1.14 12.70 9.31
C PHE A 28 2.47 12.43 9.99
N ARG A 29 3.15 13.46 10.51
CA ARG A 29 4.37 13.25 11.29
C ARG A 29 4.12 12.38 12.52
N ALA A 30 3.00 12.60 13.22
CA ALA A 30 2.61 11.75 14.34
C ALA A 30 2.34 10.31 13.90
N LEU A 31 1.59 10.12 12.81
CA LEU A 31 1.34 8.80 12.22
C LEU A 31 2.62 8.05 11.87
N PHE A 32 3.54 8.66 11.13
CA PHE A 32 4.81 8.02 10.76
C PHE A 32 5.71 7.74 11.96
N THR A 33 5.61 8.57 13.00
CA THR A 33 6.30 8.31 14.26
C THR A 33 5.72 7.08 14.95
N LEU A 34 4.39 6.95 15.04
CA LEU A 34 3.72 5.75 15.60
C LEU A 34 4.06 4.49 14.81
N ARG A 35 4.03 4.56 13.48
CA ARG A 35 4.45 3.46 12.59
C ARG A 35 5.86 2.98 12.93
N THR A 36 6.78 3.92 13.09
CA THR A 36 8.20 3.62 13.40
C THR A 36 8.37 3.06 14.81
N ILE A 37 7.55 3.51 15.77
CA ILE A 37 7.56 3.00 17.15
C ILE A 37 7.07 1.54 17.20
N GLY A 38 6.03 1.20 16.45
CA GLY A 38 5.50 -0.17 16.43
C GLY A 38 4.72 -0.57 17.68
N GLY A 39 4.23 -1.81 17.67
CA GLY A 39 3.56 -2.45 18.80
C GLY A 39 2.09 -2.07 18.98
N CYS A 40 1.41 -2.87 19.80
CA CYS A 40 -0.04 -2.83 19.99
C CYS A 40 -0.58 -1.43 20.33
N LEU A 41 0.08 -0.70 21.24
CA LEU A 41 -0.35 0.66 21.60
C LEU A 41 -0.29 1.63 20.40
N ALA A 42 0.75 1.58 19.58
CA ALA A 42 0.83 2.43 18.39
C ALA A 42 -0.25 2.05 17.38
N ILE A 43 -0.48 0.74 17.17
CA ILE A 43 -1.53 0.23 16.28
C ILE A 43 -2.91 0.70 16.74
N ASP A 44 -3.25 0.56 18.02
CA ASP A 44 -4.52 1.02 18.59
C ASP A 44 -4.72 2.53 18.38
N LEU A 45 -3.66 3.32 18.57
CA LEU A 45 -3.69 4.77 18.38
C LEU A 45 -3.82 5.18 16.91
N ILE A 46 -3.34 4.37 15.96
CA ILE A 46 -3.57 4.56 14.53
C ILE A 46 -5.01 4.15 14.19
N ALA A 47 -5.43 2.96 14.61
CA ALA A 47 -6.73 2.36 14.32
C ALA A 47 -7.93 3.23 14.75
N LYS A 48 -7.86 3.88 15.92
CA LYS A 48 -8.95 4.78 16.38
C LYS A 48 -9.27 5.94 15.44
N ASN A 49 -8.36 6.28 14.51
CA ASN A 49 -8.49 7.43 13.61
C ASN A 49 -9.16 7.09 12.26
N PHE A 50 -9.61 5.84 12.01
CA PHE A 50 -10.41 5.51 10.81
C PHE A 50 -11.80 6.16 10.77
N THR A 51 -12.18 6.88 11.83
CA THR A 51 -13.38 7.73 11.89
C THR A 51 -13.11 9.18 11.47
N ASP A 52 -11.91 9.49 11.01
CA ASP A 52 -11.57 10.82 10.50
C ASP A 52 -12.31 11.13 9.19
N SER A 53 -12.63 12.40 8.97
CA SER A 53 -13.30 12.85 7.74
C SER A 53 -12.37 12.92 6.53
N SER A 54 -11.05 12.93 6.75
CA SER A 54 -10.06 12.96 5.67
C SER A 54 -9.82 11.54 5.13
N ALA A 55 -10.37 11.26 3.93
CA ALA A 55 -10.06 10.02 3.19
C ALA A 55 -8.55 9.84 2.98
N LEU A 56 -7.83 10.94 2.74
CA LEU A 56 -6.38 10.95 2.59
C LEU A 56 -5.67 10.51 3.87
N LEU A 57 -6.08 11.00 5.04
CA LEU A 57 -5.52 10.52 6.29
C LEU A 57 -5.81 9.04 6.49
N LYS A 58 -7.07 8.62 6.31
CA LYS A 58 -7.51 7.23 6.51
C LYS A 58 -6.75 6.24 5.61
N HIS A 59 -6.51 6.61 4.36
CA HIS A 59 -5.62 5.87 3.47
C HIS A 59 -4.25 5.67 4.12
N GLU A 60 -3.59 6.75 4.54
CA GLU A 60 -2.27 6.66 5.15
C GLU A 60 -2.24 5.85 6.45
N LEU A 61 -3.33 5.84 7.23
CA LEU A 61 -3.46 4.98 8.41
C LEU A 61 -3.36 3.50 8.00
N ALA A 62 -4.15 3.08 7.00
CA ALA A 62 -4.12 1.70 6.50
C ALA A 62 -2.74 1.34 5.93
N TYR A 63 -2.15 2.23 5.14
CA TYR A 63 -0.79 2.07 4.62
C TYR A 63 0.20 1.82 5.75
N CYS A 64 0.24 2.71 6.75
CA CYS A 64 1.15 2.57 7.89
C CYS A 64 0.95 1.26 8.65
N LEU A 65 -0.29 0.83 8.87
CA LEU A 65 -0.57 -0.46 9.51
C LEU A 65 -0.05 -1.64 8.69
N GLY A 66 -0.18 -1.60 7.36
CA GLY A 66 0.38 -2.60 6.46
C GLY A 66 1.91 -2.66 6.53
N GLN A 67 2.56 -1.49 6.50
CA GLN A 67 4.02 -1.36 6.60
C GLN A 67 4.59 -1.85 7.94
N MET A 68 3.79 -1.80 9.02
CA MET A 68 4.21 -2.34 10.32
C MET A 68 4.28 -3.86 10.35
N ARG A 69 3.61 -4.55 9.41
CA ARG A 69 3.59 -6.02 9.27
C ARG A 69 3.19 -6.78 10.54
N ASP A 70 2.44 -6.12 11.42
CA ASP A 70 2.01 -6.69 12.70
C ASP A 70 0.56 -7.19 12.57
N THR A 71 0.38 -8.49 12.80
CA THR A 71 -0.92 -9.17 12.75
C THR A 71 -1.97 -8.58 13.70
N PHE A 72 -1.55 -7.83 14.73
CA PHE A 72 -2.46 -7.11 15.62
C PHE A 72 -3.33 -6.07 14.89
N ALA A 73 -2.89 -5.56 13.73
CA ALA A 73 -3.67 -4.63 12.90
C ALA A 73 -4.77 -5.31 12.05
N LEU A 74 -4.73 -6.63 11.87
CA LEU A 74 -5.61 -7.35 10.96
C LEU A 74 -7.11 -7.18 11.26
N PRO A 75 -7.59 -7.21 12.52
CA PRO A 75 -9.00 -6.97 12.81
C PRO A 75 -9.47 -5.61 12.29
N THR A 76 -8.71 -4.54 12.56
CA THR A 76 -9.05 -3.19 12.07
C THR A 76 -9.05 -3.12 10.55
N LEU A 77 -8.05 -3.68 9.88
CA LEU A 77 -7.96 -3.63 8.42
C LEU A 77 -9.11 -4.43 7.75
N ARG A 78 -9.52 -5.56 8.33
CA ARG A 78 -10.69 -6.31 7.88
C ARG A 78 -11.96 -5.49 8.00
N ASP A 79 -12.16 -4.83 9.14
CA ASP A 79 -13.32 -3.95 9.36
C ASP A 79 -13.36 -2.86 8.29
N VAL A 80 -12.23 -2.17 8.05
CA VAL A 80 -12.12 -1.10 7.04
C VAL A 80 -12.39 -1.60 5.62
N LEU A 81 -11.82 -2.74 5.20
CA LEU A 81 -12.09 -3.29 3.85
C LEU A 81 -13.57 -3.65 3.66
N SER A 82 -14.20 -4.17 4.72
CA SER A 82 -15.58 -4.64 4.71
C SER A 82 -16.63 -3.52 4.82
N ASP A 83 -16.25 -2.35 5.32
CA ASP A 83 -17.14 -1.21 5.52
C ASP A 83 -17.43 -0.49 4.20
N GLU A 84 -18.62 -0.73 3.64
CA GLU A 84 -19.08 -0.10 2.40
C GLU A 84 -19.34 1.41 2.53
N THR A 85 -19.31 1.96 3.76
CA THR A 85 -19.40 3.41 4.00
C THR A 85 -18.06 4.12 3.90
N GLN A 86 -16.94 3.37 3.93
CA GLN A 86 -15.61 3.92 3.67
C GLN A 86 -15.42 4.23 2.18
N GLU A 87 -14.60 5.23 1.89
CA GLU A 87 -14.23 5.56 0.52
C GLU A 87 -13.44 4.41 -0.11
N THR A 88 -13.68 4.15 -1.40
CA THR A 88 -13.02 3.06 -2.15
C THR A 88 -11.50 3.07 -1.99
N ILE A 89 -10.87 4.25 -1.94
CA ILE A 89 -9.42 4.40 -1.80
C ILE A 89 -8.90 3.93 -0.43
N VAL A 90 -9.68 4.12 0.63
CA VAL A 90 -9.33 3.65 1.99
C VAL A 90 -9.48 2.14 2.08
N ARG A 91 -10.55 1.61 1.49
CA ARG A 91 -10.80 0.17 1.41
C ARG A 91 -9.74 -0.56 0.59
N HIS A 92 -9.33 0.03 -0.54
CA HIS A 92 -8.21 -0.42 -1.36
C HIS A 92 -6.95 -0.56 -0.51
N GLU A 93 -6.55 0.52 0.16
CA GLU A 93 -5.34 0.52 0.99
C GLU A 93 -5.43 -0.50 2.14
N ALA A 94 -6.61 -0.71 2.73
CA ALA A 94 -6.79 -1.75 3.74
C ALA A 94 -6.59 -3.17 3.18
N GLY A 95 -7.07 -3.45 1.97
CA GLY A 95 -6.85 -4.74 1.29
C GLY A 95 -5.37 -4.97 0.97
N GLU A 96 -4.67 -3.93 0.50
CA GLU A 96 -3.24 -3.96 0.24
C GLU A 96 -2.44 -4.19 1.53
N ALA A 97 -2.78 -3.47 2.61
CA ALA A 97 -2.16 -3.60 3.93
C ALA A 97 -2.29 -5.01 4.50
N ILE A 98 -3.42 -5.69 4.31
CA ILE A 98 -3.60 -7.10 4.70
C ILE A 98 -2.61 -8.00 3.95
N GLY A 99 -2.44 -7.78 2.63
CA GLY A 99 -1.43 -8.49 1.83
C GLY A 99 0.01 -8.16 2.26
N ALA A 100 0.29 -6.91 2.64
CA ALA A 100 1.59 -6.46 3.12
C ALA A 100 1.99 -7.12 4.44
N ILE A 101 1.04 -7.32 5.36
CA ILE A 101 1.26 -8.02 6.64
C ILE A 101 1.77 -9.46 6.41
N GLY A 102 1.29 -10.13 5.37
CA GLY A 102 1.86 -11.42 4.95
C GLY A 102 1.32 -12.64 5.71
N ASP A 103 0.25 -12.50 6.50
CA ASP A 103 -0.37 -13.62 7.21
C ASP A 103 -1.26 -14.44 6.25
N SER A 104 -0.86 -15.68 5.98
CA SER A 104 -1.58 -16.59 5.07
C SER A 104 -2.99 -16.94 5.53
N SER A 105 -3.32 -16.79 6.82
CA SER A 105 -4.67 -17.00 7.34
C SER A 105 -5.69 -16.00 6.78
N GLN A 106 -5.22 -14.94 6.12
CA GLN A 106 -6.06 -13.91 5.50
C GLN A 106 -6.55 -14.28 4.09
N MET A 107 -6.09 -15.40 3.53
CA MET A 107 -6.41 -15.79 2.15
C MET A 107 -7.92 -15.86 1.89
N GLU A 108 -8.65 -16.59 2.74
CA GLU A 108 -10.11 -16.76 2.59
C GLU A 108 -10.85 -15.42 2.67
N PHE A 109 -10.42 -14.54 3.57
CA PHE A 109 -11.00 -13.22 3.72
C PHE A 109 -10.81 -12.35 2.47
N LEU A 110 -9.60 -12.31 1.91
CA LEU A 110 -9.30 -11.56 0.69
C LEU A 110 -10.03 -12.15 -0.53
N GLU A 111 -10.14 -13.47 -0.65
CA GLU A 111 -10.84 -14.13 -1.75
C GLU A 111 -12.32 -13.72 -1.84
N LYS A 112 -12.98 -13.46 -0.70
CA LYS A 112 -14.35 -12.92 -0.66
C LYS A 112 -14.49 -11.62 -1.46
N TYR A 113 -13.47 -10.77 -1.44
CA TYR A 113 -13.48 -9.45 -2.08
C TYR A 113 -12.85 -9.43 -3.48
N ARG A 114 -12.22 -10.52 -3.92
CA ARG A 114 -11.67 -10.67 -5.28
C ARG A 114 -12.74 -10.53 -6.37
N ASN A 115 -13.99 -10.85 -6.06
CA ASN A 115 -15.13 -10.70 -6.99
C ASN A 115 -16.01 -9.48 -6.64
N SER A 116 -15.46 -8.49 -5.95
CA SER A 116 -16.18 -7.25 -5.64
C SER A 116 -16.69 -6.57 -6.91
N SER A 117 -17.88 -5.97 -6.84
CA SER A 117 -18.42 -5.15 -7.94
C SER A 117 -17.62 -3.87 -8.18
N ILE A 118 -16.77 -3.48 -7.22
CA ILE A 118 -15.84 -2.37 -7.33
C ILE A 118 -14.50 -2.93 -7.82
N GLN A 119 -14.18 -2.67 -9.09
CA GLN A 119 -12.98 -3.19 -9.76
C GLN A 119 -11.70 -2.95 -8.96
N THR A 120 -11.48 -1.74 -8.44
CA THR A 120 -10.30 -1.41 -7.63
C THR A 120 -10.16 -2.30 -6.38
N ILE A 121 -11.26 -2.69 -5.74
CA ILE A 121 -11.22 -3.59 -4.58
C ILE A 121 -10.92 -5.03 -5.01
N ALA A 122 -11.55 -5.47 -6.10
CA ALA A 122 -11.33 -6.79 -6.69
C ALA A 122 -9.85 -6.99 -7.07
N GLU A 123 -9.29 -6.05 -7.83
CA GLU A 123 -7.90 -6.04 -8.27
C GLU A 123 -6.91 -6.03 -7.10
N THR A 124 -7.17 -5.22 -6.07
CA THR A 124 -6.32 -5.20 -4.87
C THR A 124 -6.34 -6.49 -4.11
N CYS A 125 -7.51 -7.09 -3.92
CA CYS A 125 -7.60 -8.37 -3.23
C CYS A 125 -7.00 -9.51 -4.06
N GLU A 126 -7.05 -9.42 -5.39
CA GLU A 126 -6.30 -10.32 -6.28
C GLU A 126 -4.79 -10.20 -6.04
N LEU A 127 -4.24 -8.98 -6.07
CA LEU A 127 -2.81 -8.74 -5.82
C LEU A 127 -2.39 -9.18 -4.41
N ALA A 128 -3.18 -8.86 -3.38
CA ALA A 128 -2.91 -9.26 -2.01
C ALA A 128 -2.91 -10.78 -1.86
N CYS A 129 -3.85 -11.49 -2.47
CA CYS A 129 -3.84 -12.96 -2.50
C CYS A 129 -2.58 -13.50 -3.20
N GLN A 130 -2.24 -12.97 -4.38
CA GLN A 130 -1.05 -13.39 -5.13
C GLN A 130 0.24 -13.15 -4.34
N ARG A 131 0.30 -12.03 -3.60
CA ARG A 131 1.39 -11.73 -2.68
C ARG A 131 1.50 -12.76 -1.57
N LEU A 132 0.39 -13.12 -0.91
CA LEU A 132 0.38 -14.15 0.12
C LEU A 132 0.80 -15.53 -0.43
N GLN A 133 0.33 -15.87 -1.63
CA GLN A 133 0.70 -17.12 -2.32
C GLN A 133 2.20 -17.14 -2.65
N TRP A 134 2.72 -16.06 -3.23
CA TRP A 134 4.14 -15.93 -3.52
C TRP A 134 4.97 -16.02 -2.24
N TRP A 135 4.60 -15.26 -1.20
CA TRP A 135 5.30 -15.26 0.08
C TRP A 135 5.40 -16.66 0.68
N ALA A 136 4.32 -17.44 0.62
CA ALA A 136 4.29 -18.82 1.11
C ALA A 136 5.08 -19.82 0.24
N ALA A 137 5.25 -19.54 -1.04
CA ALA A 137 5.90 -20.43 -2.00
C ALA A 137 7.42 -20.27 -2.06
N VAL A 138 7.93 -19.07 -1.79
CA VAL A 138 9.37 -18.76 -1.90
C VAL A 138 10.10 -18.93 -0.56
N ASP A 139 11.40 -19.21 -0.64
CA ASP A 139 12.26 -19.27 0.54
C ASP A 139 12.71 -17.87 1.00
N GLU A 140 13.45 -17.83 2.10
CA GLU A 140 13.89 -16.57 2.71
C GLU A 140 14.93 -15.83 1.83
N GLU A 141 15.72 -16.54 1.03
CA GLU A 141 16.71 -15.93 0.14
C GLU A 141 16.00 -15.17 -1.00
N GLU A 142 15.01 -15.80 -1.62
CA GLU A 142 14.21 -15.15 -2.67
C GLU A 142 13.39 -13.98 -2.12
N ARG A 143 12.90 -14.05 -0.87
CA ARG A 143 12.23 -12.91 -0.20
C ARG A 143 13.18 -11.74 -0.02
N GLN A 144 14.39 -11.97 0.45
CA GLN A 144 15.40 -10.94 0.65
C GLN A 144 15.83 -10.30 -0.68
N LEU A 145 15.98 -11.09 -1.73
CA LEU A 145 16.29 -10.56 -3.06
C LEU A 145 15.17 -9.69 -3.64
N ALA A 146 13.92 -9.93 -3.22
CA ALA A 146 12.77 -9.14 -3.62
C ALA A 146 12.53 -7.89 -2.75
N GLU A 147 13.30 -7.70 -1.66
CA GLU A 147 13.24 -6.48 -0.87
C GLU A 147 13.71 -5.29 -1.72
N ASN A 148 12.93 -4.21 -1.71
CA ASN A 148 13.27 -3.02 -2.45
C ASN A 148 14.21 -2.10 -1.66
N VAL A 149 14.85 -1.18 -2.37
CA VAL A 149 15.81 -0.20 -1.82
C VAL A 149 15.12 0.89 -0.97
N TYR A 150 13.79 0.93 -0.95
CA TYR A 150 12.99 2.01 -0.35
C TYR A 150 12.39 1.65 1.01
N ASP A 151 12.74 0.49 1.59
CA ASP A 151 12.31 0.04 2.91
C ASP A 151 10.78 0.09 3.08
N SER A 152 10.07 -0.22 2.00
CA SER A 152 8.61 -0.35 1.96
C SER A 152 8.19 -1.75 1.56
N VAL A 153 7.01 -2.18 1.97
CA VAL A 153 6.39 -3.42 1.49
C VAL A 153 5.62 -3.10 0.22
N ASP A 154 6.06 -3.65 -0.91
CA ASP A 154 5.36 -3.51 -2.19
C ASP A 154 4.20 -4.51 -2.32
N PRO A 155 3.11 -4.16 -3.04
CA PRO A 155 2.02 -5.07 -3.40
C PRO A 155 2.46 -6.34 -4.10
N ALA A 156 3.53 -6.25 -4.90
CA ALA A 156 4.13 -7.36 -5.62
C ALA A 156 5.66 -7.25 -5.52
N PRO A 157 6.38 -8.38 -5.41
CA PRO A 157 7.84 -8.36 -5.45
C PRO A 157 8.32 -7.86 -6.81
N SER A 158 9.40 -7.07 -6.84
CA SER A 158 10.04 -6.79 -8.14
C SER A 158 10.43 -8.10 -8.84
N GLU A 159 10.49 -8.10 -10.17
CA GLU A 159 11.08 -9.23 -10.87
C GLU A 159 12.56 -9.39 -10.47
N VAL A 160 12.87 -10.47 -9.75
CA VAL A 160 14.23 -10.87 -9.42
C VAL A 160 14.63 -11.95 -10.43
N SER A 161 15.63 -11.64 -11.26
CA SER A 161 16.33 -12.66 -12.02
C SER A 161 17.73 -12.18 -12.35
N ASP A 162 18.71 -13.08 -12.24
CA ASP A 162 20.08 -12.86 -12.70
C ASP A 162 20.15 -12.48 -14.19
N CYS A 163 19.13 -12.82 -14.98
CA CYS A 163 19.01 -12.45 -16.40
C CYS A 163 18.17 -11.18 -16.67
N ILE A 164 17.67 -10.49 -15.62
CA ILE A 164 16.96 -9.20 -15.68
C ILE A 164 17.81 -8.08 -15.06
N LYS A 165 19.12 -8.26 -14.99
CA LYS A 165 20.02 -7.10 -15.07
C LYS A 165 19.90 -6.54 -16.49
N GLU A 166 18.93 -5.64 -16.65
CA GLU A 166 18.77 -4.70 -17.77
C GLU A 166 18.15 -5.24 -19.07
N ASN A 167 16.82 -5.40 -19.09
CA ASN A 167 16.10 -4.99 -20.30
C ASN A 167 14.83 -4.19 -19.97
N VAL A 168 15.01 -2.90 -19.76
CA VAL A 168 13.91 -1.91 -19.62
C VAL A 168 12.85 -2.12 -20.72
N CYS A 169 13.23 -2.54 -21.92
CA CYS A 169 12.28 -2.80 -23.01
C CYS A 169 11.33 -3.97 -22.73
N SER A 170 11.78 -5.07 -22.11
CA SER A 170 10.87 -6.18 -21.77
C SER A 170 9.93 -5.80 -20.64
N LEU A 171 10.44 -5.12 -19.60
CA LEU A 171 9.63 -4.63 -18.49
C LEU A 171 8.60 -3.59 -18.96
N GLU A 172 8.98 -2.68 -19.86
CA GLU A 172 8.05 -1.74 -20.49
C GLU A 172 6.95 -2.50 -21.24
N ARG A 173 7.30 -3.49 -22.07
CA ARG A 173 6.30 -4.29 -22.80
C ARG A 173 5.31 -4.97 -21.85
N THR A 174 5.78 -5.56 -20.76
CA THR A 174 4.90 -6.17 -19.75
C THR A 174 4.02 -5.12 -19.08
N LEU A 175 4.59 -3.98 -18.65
CA LEU A 175 3.86 -2.91 -17.98
C LEU A 175 2.72 -2.35 -18.85
N LEU A 176 2.98 -2.16 -20.15
CA LEU A 176 2.06 -1.58 -21.12
C LEU A 176 1.08 -2.60 -21.73
N ASP A 177 1.22 -3.90 -21.45
CA ASP A 177 0.31 -4.93 -21.97
C ASP A 177 -0.98 -5.01 -21.15
N GLU A 178 -2.07 -4.45 -21.68
CA GLU A 178 -3.41 -4.49 -21.06
C GLU A 178 -3.97 -5.91 -20.89
N LYS A 179 -3.42 -6.90 -21.60
CA LYS A 179 -3.81 -8.32 -21.49
C LYS A 179 -2.97 -9.09 -20.49
N ALA A 180 -1.85 -8.52 -20.02
CA ALA A 180 -1.03 -9.15 -19.01
C ALA A 180 -1.75 -9.15 -17.66
N GLN A 181 -1.52 -10.21 -16.88
CA GLN A 181 -2.04 -10.29 -15.51
C GLN A 181 -1.54 -9.12 -14.68
N LEU A 182 -2.40 -8.59 -13.81
CA LEU A 182 -2.09 -7.43 -12.98
C LEU A 182 -0.83 -7.64 -12.14
N TRP A 183 -0.66 -8.83 -11.58
CA TRP A 183 0.56 -9.28 -10.91
C TRP A 183 1.82 -8.92 -11.69
N ASN A 184 1.94 -9.40 -12.94
CA ASN A 184 3.13 -9.23 -13.77
C ASN A 184 3.39 -7.77 -14.11
N ARG A 185 2.32 -6.99 -14.32
CA ARG A 185 2.41 -5.55 -14.56
C ARG A 185 2.97 -4.82 -13.34
N TYR A 186 2.53 -5.18 -12.13
CA TYR A 186 3.05 -4.62 -10.87
C TYR A 186 4.50 -5.02 -10.61
N ARG A 187 4.87 -6.29 -10.85
CA ARG A 187 6.28 -6.73 -10.74
C ARG A 187 7.18 -5.97 -11.70
N ALA A 188 6.73 -5.74 -12.94
CA ALA A 188 7.45 -4.94 -13.92
C ALA A 188 7.57 -3.47 -13.51
N LEU A 189 6.50 -2.87 -12.97
CA LEU A 189 6.50 -1.51 -12.41
C LEU A 189 7.55 -1.35 -11.32
N PHE A 190 7.59 -2.26 -10.33
CA PHE A 190 8.55 -2.18 -9.23
C PHE A 190 9.97 -2.51 -9.66
N ALA A 191 10.16 -3.40 -10.63
CA ALA A 191 11.47 -3.63 -11.24
C ALA A 191 11.98 -2.34 -11.95
N LEU A 192 11.15 -1.69 -12.77
CA LEU A 192 11.49 -0.41 -13.40
C LEU A 192 11.80 0.68 -12.36
N ARG A 193 11.01 0.76 -11.29
CA ARG A 193 11.25 1.70 -10.18
C ARG A 193 12.62 1.45 -9.56
N ASN A 194 12.95 0.18 -9.29
CA ASN A 194 14.20 -0.19 -8.64
C ASN A 194 15.43 0.02 -9.57
N ILE A 195 15.26 -0.08 -10.90
CA ILE A 195 16.31 0.22 -11.88
C ILE A 195 16.66 1.72 -11.88
N ALA A 196 15.65 2.59 -11.78
CA ALA A 196 15.82 4.04 -11.64
C ALA A 196 16.70 4.72 -12.72
N SER A 197 16.76 4.18 -13.95
CA SER A 197 17.39 4.84 -15.11
C SER A 197 16.42 5.78 -15.82
N ASP A 198 16.93 6.67 -16.67
CA ASP A 198 16.11 7.59 -17.48
C ASP A 198 15.12 6.82 -18.37
N GLU A 199 15.54 5.70 -18.96
CA GLU A 199 14.68 4.84 -19.77
C GLU A 199 13.59 4.20 -18.90
N ALA A 200 13.93 3.71 -17.71
CA ALA A 200 12.96 3.10 -16.81
C ALA A 200 11.91 4.11 -16.33
N ILE A 201 12.33 5.32 -15.99
CA ILE A 201 11.43 6.43 -15.63
C ILE A 201 10.50 6.77 -16.80
N LEU A 202 11.02 6.79 -18.03
CA LEU A 202 10.22 7.00 -19.23
C LEU A 202 9.20 5.88 -19.46
N SER A 203 9.58 4.62 -19.25
CA SER A 203 8.68 3.46 -19.33
C SER A 203 7.53 3.55 -18.32
N ILE A 204 7.83 3.90 -17.06
CA ILE A 204 6.82 4.12 -16.02
C ILE A 204 5.87 5.26 -16.44
N SER A 205 6.43 6.37 -16.94
CA SER A 205 5.64 7.52 -17.39
C SER A 205 4.67 7.16 -18.52
N LYS A 206 5.09 6.29 -19.46
CA LYS A 206 4.19 5.75 -20.50
C LYS A 206 3.06 4.93 -19.89
N GLY A 207 3.36 4.07 -18.92
CA GLY A 207 2.36 3.25 -18.22
C GLY A 207 1.32 4.09 -17.49
N MET A 208 1.76 5.16 -16.82
CA MET A 208 0.86 6.12 -16.21
C MET A 208 -0.05 6.80 -17.25
N ASN A 209 0.50 7.22 -18.40
CA ASN A 209 -0.30 7.85 -19.45
C ASN A 209 -1.35 6.91 -20.07
N LEU A 210 -1.03 5.63 -20.28
CA LEU A 210 -2.03 4.64 -20.71
C LEU A 210 -3.16 4.51 -19.69
N PHE A 211 -2.82 4.48 -18.40
CA PHE A 211 -3.80 4.47 -17.33
C PHE A 211 -4.69 5.72 -17.38
N TRP A 212 -4.10 6.91 -17.59
CA TRP A 212 -4.82 8.17 -17.70
C TRP A 212 -5.71 8.28 -18.95
N GLU A 213 -5.27 7.74 -20.09
CA GLU A 213 -6.05 7.72 -21.33
C GLU A 213 -7.22 6.72 -21.26
N SER A 214 -7.03 5.60 -20.56
CA SER A 214 -8.11 4.64 -20.27
C SER A 214 -9.15 5.22 -19.29
N LEU A 215 -8.72 6.15 -18.42
CA LEU A 215 -9.54 6.87 -17.44
C LEU A 215 -10.12 8.20 -17.95
N LYS A 216 -10.48 8.32 -19.24
CA LYS A 216 -11.37 9.39 -19.74
C LYS A 216 -12.81 9.32 -19.17
N LEU A 217 -12.94 9.01 -17.87
CA LEU A 217 -14.12 9.19 -17.02
C LEU A 217 -13.79 10.25 -15.95
N VAL A 218 -14.51 11.35 -16.04
CA VAL A 218 -14.37 12.68 -15.41
C VAL A 218 -14.27 12.73 -13.85
N LYS A 219 -14.13 11.62 -13.13
CA LYS A 219 -14.21 11.60 -11.66
C LYS A 219 -12.87 11.52 -10.90
N TYR A 220 -11.78 11.06 -11.51
CA TYR A 220 -10.49 10.92 -10.80
C TYR A 220 -9.71 12.25 -10.68
N ASN A 221 -9.90 13.17 -11.64
CA ASN A 221 -9.20 14.47 -11.68
C ASN A 221 -9.54 15.42 -10.53
N GLN A 222 -10.71 15.30 -9.90
CA GLN A 222 -11.08 16.16 -8.76
C GLN A 222 -10.34 15.77 -7.48
N TRP A 223 -10.03 14.48 -7.31
CA TRP A 223 -9.39 13.98 -6.09
C TRP A 223 -7.88 14.26 -6.08
N TYR A 224 -7.16 14.00 -7.18
CA TYR A 224 -5.72 14.28 -7.27
C TYR A 224 -5.41 15.80 -7.27
N ALA A 225 -6.32 16.61 -7.81
CA ALA A 225 -6.24 18.06 -7.71
C ALA A 225 -6.51 18.55 -6.27
N SER A 226 -7.38 17.89 -5.51
CA SER A 226 -7.57 18.15 -4.07
C SER A 226 -6.33 17.72 -3.26
N PHE A 227 -5.74 16.57 -3.60
CA PHE A 227 -4.52 16.03 -2.97
C PHE A 227 -3.32 17.01 -3.02
N LEU A 228 -3.13 17.71 -4.14
CA LEU A 228 -2.08 18.72 -4.29
C LEU A 228 -2.41 20.06 -3.60
N ASN A 229 -3.69 20.33 -3.35
CA ASN A 229 -4.14 21.57 -2.68
C ASN A 229 -4.18 21.43 -1.16
N ASP A 230 -4.54 20.26 -0.62
CA ASP A 230 -4.58 19.98 0.82
C ASP A 230 -3.19 19.70 1.44
N SER A 231 -2.15 19.56 0.60
CA SER A 231 -0.77 19.35 1.00
C SER A 231 0.09 20.64 1.07
N ARG A 232 -0.52 21.81 0.78
CA ARG A 232 0.08 23.15 0.95
C ARG A 232 -0.33 23.79 2.27
#